data_AF-A0A7C5NK28-F1
#
_entry.id   AF-A0A7C5NK28-F1
#
_cell.length_a   1.000
_cell.length_b   1.000
_cell.length_c   1.000
_cell.angle_alpha   90.00
_cell.angle_beta   90.00
_cell.angle_gamma   90.00
#
_symmetry.space_group_name_H-M   'P 1'
#
loop_
_entity.id
_entity.type
_entity.pdbx_description
1 polymer ?
#
loop_
_entity_poly.entity_id
_entity_poly.type
_entity_poly.pdbx_seq_one_letter_code
_entity_poly.pdbx_strand_id
1 'polypeptide(L)'
;MQRYNVIYNFFIYVVLHGIVLCNSPASWDSEMQEVFARYKIVVDTNVLRQAAIEAMARLIDPSARIINEEIFSTGEPKKEPDVKICELDKGICYIKLDAVSSGVYNELSKQLGNQDTDNIWGIVLDLRGSGGENFTEIKNIAGLLLGPSNELYRVEDLQGNVLVTNYSEGTCGFHYSPTIIVLVNEQTSGSSELLTAVLKQREHTLVIGKRTKGNVTMQEIIELPGNIKLLMCIKRIKLKNGIILSDSIDPDIPYQVISEGMAECKEKFTRDTILKQDKGVIFAFQVMHSLRALNLNGLK
;
A
#
# COMPACT_ATOMS: atom_id res chain seq x y z
N MET A 1 28.94 14.73 -19.21
CA MET A 1 27.63 15.41 -19.09
C MET A 1 27.00 15.83 -20.43
N GLN A 2 27.75 16.26 -21.46
CA GLN A 2 27.14 16.69 -22.74
C GLN A 2 26.54 15.57 -23.62
N ARG A 3 27.03 14.32 -23.57
CA ARG A 3 26.49 13.21 -24.39
C ARG A 3 25.11 12.71 -23.97
N TYR A 4 24.75 12.85 -22.68
CA TYR A 4 23.41 12.47 -22.20
C TYR A 4 22.34 13.45 -22.67
N ASN A 5 22.65 14.75 -22.77
CA ASN A 5 21.71 15.76 -23.27
C ASN A 5 21.36 15.61 -24.75
N VAL A 6 22.28 15.10 -25.59
CA VAL A 6 22.01 14.90 -27.02
C VAL A 6 21.06 13.73 -27.25
N ILE A 7 21.26 12.60 -26.56
CA ILE A 7 20.37 11.44 -26.67
C ILE A 7 18.99 11.77 -26.10
N TYR A 8 18.92 12.50 -24.98
CA TYR A 8 17.66 12.88 -24.36
C TYR A 8 16.86 13.86 -25.23
N ASN A 9 17.52 14.88 -25.79
CA ASN A 9 16.88 15.82 -26.72
C ASN A 9 16.52 15.17 -28.06
N PHE A 10 17.34 14.25 -28.56
CA PHE A 10 17.03 13.48 -29.77
C PHE A 10 15.80 12.58 -29.55
N PHE A 11 15.72 11.90 -28.40
CA PHE A 11 14.58 11.07 -28.03
C PHE A 11 13.30 11.90 -27.90
N ILE A 12 13.35 13.06 -27.25
CA ILE A 12 12.23 14.01 -27.16
C ILE A 12 11.82 14.51 -28.55
N TYR A 13 12.77 14.87 -29.41
CA TYR A 13 12.49 15.38 -30.75
C TYR A 13 11.86 14.31 -31.67
N VAL A 14 12.40 13.09 -31.67
CA VAL A 14 11.84 11.94 -32.41
C VAL A 14 10.45 11.59 -31.91
N VAL A 15 10.24 11.62 -30.59
CA VAL A 15 8.96 11.26 -29.96
C VAL A 15 7.88 12.33 -30.17
N LEU A 16 8.20 13.62 -30.03
CA LEU A 16 7.24 14.71 -30.17
C LEU A 16 6.95 15.12 -31.63
N HIS A 17 7.94 15.09 -32.52
CA HIS A 17 7.72 15.42 -33.95
C HIS A 17 7.41 14.20 -34.81
N GLY A 18 8.07 13.06 -34.57
CA GLY A 18 7.95 11.88 -35.43
C GLY A 18 6.71 11.03 -35.17
N ILE A 19 6.17 10.98 -33.95
CA ILE A 19 5.12 10.01 -33.56
C ILE A 19 3.75 10.68 -33.37
N VAL A 20 3.69 11.93 -32.89
CA VAL A 20 2.42 12.64 -32.66
C VAL A 20 1.82 13.19 -33.95
N LEU A 21 2.63 13.46 -34.98
CA LEU A 21 2.16 14.08 -36.24
C LEU A 21 2.27 13.16 -37.47
N CYS A 22 3.00 12.04 -37.40
CA CYS A 22 3.47 11.35 -38.61
C CYS A 22 3.51 9.82 -38.44
N ASN A 23 2.43 9.14 -38.85
CA ASN A 23 2.27 7.68 -38.78
C ASN A 23 3.24 6.87 -39.70
N SER A 24 4.27 7.48 -40.30
CA SER A 24 5.20 6.81 -41.22
C SER A 24 6.60 7.46 -41.21
N PRO A 25 7.69 6.66 -41.29
CA PRO A 25 9.05 7.18 -41.48
C PRO A 25 9.22 8.04 -42.74
N ALA A 26 8.36 7.85 -43.74
CA ALA A 26 8.36 8.62 -44.97
C ALA A 26 8.00 10.11 -44.78
N SER A 27 7.36 10.46 -43.66
CA SER A 27 6.95 11.84 -43.35
C SER A 27 7.84 12.52 -42.31
N TRP A 28 9.00 11.94 -42.00
CA TRP A 28 10.01 12.53 -41.11
C TRP A 28 10.93 13.49 -41.87
N ASP A 29 11.55 14.45 -41.16
CA ASP A 29 12.53 15.38 -41.75
C ASP A 29 13.69 14.65 -42.44
N SER A 30 14.22 15.25 -43.50
CA SER A 30 15.25 14.64 -44.36
C SER A 30 16.53 14.24 -43.61
N GLU A 31 16.94 15.02 -42.60
CA GLU A 31 18.09 14.72 -41.75
C GLU A 31 17.92 13.41 -40.97
N MET A 32 16.70 13.14 -40.47
CA MET A 32 16.38 11.90 -39.78
C MET A 32 16.41 10.72 -40.75
N GLN A 33 15.81 10.85 -41.93
CA GLN A 33 15.84 9.79 -42.94
C GLN A 33 17.27 9.40 -43.33
N GLU A 34 18.19 10.38 -43.45
CA GLU A 34 19.59 10.13 -43.76
C GLU A 34 20.30 9.34 -42.64
N VAL A 35 20.09 9.70 -41.37
CA VAL A 35 20.68 8.99 -40.23
C VAL A 35 20.23 7.53 -40.20
N PHE A 36 18.92 7.27 -40.30
CA PHE A 36 18.39 5.90 -40.22
C PHE A 36 18.84 5.04 -41.41
N ALA A 37 18.89 5.61 -42.61
CA ALA A 37 19.41 4.94 -43.80
C ALA A 37 20.91 4.62 -43.67
N ARG A 38 21.72 5.56 -43.17
CA ARG A 38 23.16 5.41 -43.00
C ARG A 38 23.55 4.31 -42.03
N TYR A 39 22.74 4.08 -40.99
CA TYR A 39 22.98 3.04 -39.98
C TYR A 39 22.12 1.78 -40.16
N LYS A 40 21.34 1.68 -41.25
CA LYS A 40 20.43 0.55 -41.53
C LYS A 40 19.50 0.21 -40.36
N ILE A 41 19.01 1.23 -39.65
CA ILE A 41 18.12 1.05 -38.51
C ILE A 41 16.73 0.71 -39.04
N VAL A 42 16.27 -0.51 -38.77
CA VAL A 42 14.88 -0.90 -39.02
C VAL A 42 14.03 -0.40 -37.86
N VAL A 43 13.07 0.47 -38.18
CA VAL A 43 12.16 1.05 -37.19
C VAL A 43 10.85 0.30 -37.21
N ASP A 44 10.53 -0.35 -36.11
CA ASP A 44 9.15 -0.75 -35.83
C ASP A 44 8.41 0.46 -35.24
N THR A 45 7.49 1.03 -36.02
CA THR A 45 6.70 2.19 -35.63
C THR A 45 5.79 1.91 -34.44
N ASN A 46 5.39 0.65 -34.21
CA ASN A 46 4.62 0.27 -33.03
C ASN A 46 5.47 0.31 -31.77
N VAL A 47 6.72 -0.18 -31.84
CA VAL A 47 7.67 -0.15 -30.71
C VAL A 47 7.98 1.29 -30.33
N LEU A 48 8.26 2.15 -31.32
CA LEU A 48 8.46 3.58 -31.06
C LEU A 48 7.23 4.25 -30.46
N ARG A 49 6.04 3.97 -31.01
CA ARG A 49 4.78 4.53 -30.50
C ARG A 49 4.52 4.11 -29.05
N GLN A 50 4.73 2.84 -28.71
CA GLN A 50 4.58 2.34 -27.34
C GLN A 50 5.60 3.00 -26.40
N ALA A 51 6.87 3.09 -26.80
CA ALA A 51 7.91 3.75 -26.00
C ALA A 51 7.60 5.23 -25.75
N ALA A 52 7.06 5.93 -26.76
CA ALA A 52 6.61 7.32 -26.63
C ALA A 52 5.46 7.47 -25.64
N ILE A 53 4.42 6.63 -25.77
CA ILE A 53 3.26 6.65 -24.87
C ILE A 53 3.70 6.41 -23.43
N GLU A 54 4.53 5.38 -23.19
CA GLU A 54 5.05 5.08 -21.85
C GLU A 54 5.93 6.21 -21.30
N ALA A 55 6.79 6.82 -22.13
CA ALA A 55 7.62 7.95 -21.70
C ALA A 55 6.79 9.16 -21.30
N MET A 56 5.76 9.52 -22.08
CA MET A 56 4.84 10.61 -21.75
C MET A 56 4.03 10.30 -20.49
N ALA A 57 3.58 9.06 -20.35
CA ALA A 57 2.88 8.59 -19.15
C ALA A 57 3.74 8.71 -17.89
N ARG A 58 5.04 8.38 -17.98
CA ARG A 58 5.98 8.49 -16.87
C ARG A 58 6.27 9.91 -16.41
N LEU A 59 5.99 10.92 -17.24
CA LEU A 59 6.05 12.33 -16.82
C LEU A 59 4.90 12.69 -15.87
N ILE A 60 3.77 11.96 -15.94
CA ILE A 60 2.59 12.15 -15.09
C ILE A 60 2.68 11.25 -13.86
N ASP A 61 3.01 9.96 -14.08
CA ASP A 61 3.17 8.95 -13.04
C ASP A 61 4.45 8.14 -13.30
N PRO A 62 5.51 8.32 -12.49
CA PRO A 62 6.77 7.59 -12.66
C PRO A 62 6.64 6.05 -12.66
N SER A 63 5.55 5.51 -12.10
CA SER A 63 5.27 4.07 -12.08
C SER A 63 4.58 3.54 -13.35
N ALA A 64 4.20 4.43 -14.28
CA ALA A 64 3.46 4.07 -15.48
C ALA A 64 4.22 3.11 -16.40
N ARG A 65 3.50 2.11 -16.90
CA ARG A 65 4.06 1.08 -17.80
C ARG A 65 2.99 0.50 -18.73
N ILE A 66 3.37 0.18 -19.96
CA ILE A 66 2.52 -0.63 -20.83
C ILE A 66 2.55 -2.07 -20.34
N ILE A 67 1.37 -2.70 -20.25
CA ILE A 67 1.22 -4.07 -19.75
C ILE A 67 0.62 -4.97 -20.82
N ASN A 68 0.96 -6.26 -20.74
CA ASN A 68 0.23 -7.32 -21.40
C ASN A 68 -0.70 -7.97 -20.35
N GLU A 69 -1.99 -8.02 -20.65
CA GLU A 69 -3.04 -8.44 -19.71
C GLU A 69 -2.91 -9.89 -19.25
N GLU A 70 -2.38 -10.77 -20.11
CA GLU A 70 -2.11 -12.17 -19.78
C GLU A 70 -1.07 -12.32 -18.67
N ILE A 71 -0.10 -11.39 -18.59
CA ILE A 71 0.95 -11.37 -17.57
C ILE A 71 0.47 -10.67 -16.29
N PHE A 72 -0.45 -9.70 -16.42
CA PHE A 72 -0.98 -8.96 -15.27
C PHE A 72 -2.05 -9.76 -14.50
N SER A 73 -2.87 -10.55 -15.21
CA SER A 73 -3.90 -11.41 -14.62
C SER A 73 -3.34 -12.71 -14.02
N THR A 74 -2.15 -13.14 -14.46
CA THR A 74 -1.36 -14.20 -13.82
C THR A 74 -0.60 -13.65 -12.61
N GLY A 75 -1.32 -12.98 -11.70
CA GLY A 75 -0.77 -12.60 -10.41
C GLY A 75 -0.21 -13.83 -9.69
N GLU A 76 0.84 -13.63 -8.88
CA GLU A 76 1.33 -14.67 -7.98
C GLU A 76 0.14 -15.32 -7.26
N PRO A 77 0.15 -16.66 -7.07
CA PRO A 77 -0.96 -17.35 -6.44
C PRO A 77 -1.33 -16.62 -5.15
N LYS A 78 -2.58 -16.16 -5.05
CA LYS A 78 -3.09 -15.47 -3.86
C LYS A 78 -2.86 -16.37 -2.65
N LYS A 79 -1.78 -16.11 -1.90
CA LYS A 79 -1.51 -16.79 -0.64
C LYS A 79 -2.71 -16.51 0.25
N GLU A 80 -3.31 -17.58 0.79
CA GLU A 80 -4.38 -17.43 1.76
C GLU A 80 -3.91 -16.52 2.90
N PRO A 81 -4.72 -15.55 3.31
CA PRO A 81 -4.34 -14.66 4.39
C PRO A 81 -4.15 -15.45 5.68
N ASP A 82 -2.94 -15.38 6.25
CA ASP A 82 -2.63 -15.96 7.55
C ASP A 82 -2.88 -14.89 8.63
N VAL A 83 -3.88 -15.16 9.46
CA VAL A 83 -4.25 -14.33 10.61
C VAL A 83 -3.95 -15.11 11.87
N LYS A 84 -3.23 -14.48 12.81
CA LYS A 84 -2.90 -15.09 14.09
C LYS A 84 -3.32 -14.19 15.23
N ILE A 85 -4.07 -14.74 16.17
CA ILE A 85 -4.55 -14.03 17.36
C ILE A 85 -4.01 -14.71 18.63
N CYS A 86 -3.54 -13.91 19.58
CA CYS A 86 -3.08 -14.39 20.88
C CYS A 86 -3.41 -13.36 21.97
N GLU A 87 -3.97 -13.81 23.10
CA GLU A 87 -4.10 -12.96 24.29
C GLU A 87 -2.72 -12.79 24.94
N LEU A 88 -2.21 -11.56 24.95
CA LEU A 88 -0.92 -11.23 25.58
C LEU A 88 -1.05 -10.97 27.07
N ASP A 89 -2.20 -10.48 27.54
CA ASP A 89 -2.58 -10.37 28.95
C ASP A 89 -4.08 -10.14 29.07
N LYS A 90 -4.63 -10.19 30.28
CA LYS A 90 -6.08 -10.05 30.50
C LYS A 90 -6.64 -8.79 29.83
N GLY A 91 -7.33 -8.96 28.71
CA GLY A 91 -7.89 -7.85 27.91
C GLY A 91 -6.88 -7.10 27.03
N ILE A 92 -5.71 -7.70 26.73
CA ILE A 92 -4.75 -7.21 25.73
C ILE A 92 -4.56 -8.30 24.68
N CYS A 93 -4.98 -8.01 23.46
CA CYS A 93 -4.96 -8.94 22.34
C CYS A 93 -3.84 -8.58 21.36
N TYR A 94 -3.11 -9.58 20.86
CA TYR A 94 -2.16 -9.45 19.76
C TYR A 94 -2.75 -10.08 18.51
N ILE A 95 -2.77 -9.31 17.42
CA ILE A 95 -3.30 -9.71 16.13
C ILE A 95 -2.19 -9.50 15.11
N LYS A 96 -1.76 -10.55 14.44
CA LYS A 96 -0.81 -10.47 13.33
C LYS A 96 -1.51 -10.74 12.01
N LEU A 97 -1.31 -9.85 11.05
CA LEU A 97 -1.77 -10.02 9.67
C LEU A 97 -0.55 -10.11 8.76
N ASP A 98 -0.34 -11.25 8.11
CA ASP A 98 0.78 -11.40 7.17
C ASP A 98 0.52 -10.65 5.84
N ALA A 99 -0.74 -10.35 5.52
CA ALA A 99 -1.14 -9.49 4.41
C ALA A 99 -2.55 -8.91 4.64
N VAL A 100 -2.85 -7.75 4.06
CA VAL A 100 -4.20 -7.19 3.92
C VAL A 100 -4.70 -7.52 2.51
N SER A 101 -5.11 -8.76 2.32
CA SER A 101 -5.60 -9.33 1.05
C SER A 101 -7.03 -9.85 1.18
N SER A 102 -7.61 -10.28 0.05
CA SER A 102 -8.98 -10.82 0.03
C SER A 102 -9.17 -11.95 1.05
N GLY A 103 -10.21 -11.85 1.89
CA GLY A 103 -10.57 -12.89 2.85
C GLY A 103 -10.00 -12.70 4.26
N VAL A 104 -9.08 -11.75 4.47
CA VAL A 104 -8.53 -11.44 5.80
C VAL A 104 -9.64 -11.10 6.79
N TYR A 105 -10.62 -10.29 6.37
CA TYR A 105 -11.74 -9.94 7.24
C TYR A 105 -12.50 -11.18 7.75
N ASN A 106 -12.74 -12.16 6.89
CA ASN A 106 -13.50 -13.36 7.26
C ASN A 106 -12.72 -14.22 8.27
N GLU A 107 -11.43 -14.42 8.04
CA GLU A 107 -10.58 -15.19 8.96
C GLU A 107 -10.40 -14.45 10.30
N LEU A 108 -10.18 -13.13 10.25
CA LEU A 108 -10.11 -12.29 11.45
C LEU A 108 -11.40 -12.35 12.26
N SER A 109 -12.56 -12.19 11.61
CA SER A 109 -13.87 -12.26 12.27
C SER A 109 -14.13 -13.63 12.89
N LYS A 110 -13.76 -14.71 12.18
CA LYS A 110 -13.89 -16.09 12.68
C LYS A 110 -13.01 -16.33 13.91
N GLN A 111 -11.76 -15.88 13.90
CA GLN A 111 -10.88 -16.04 15.05
C GLN A 111 -11.29 -15.18 16.25
N LEU A 112 -11.75 -13.94 16.00
CA LEU A 112 -12.28 -13.05 17.04
C LEU A 112 -13.57 -13.59 17.68
N GLY A 113 -14.43 -14.28 16.91
CA GLY A 113 -15.63 -14.92 17.46
C GLY A 113 -15.37 -15.98 18.52
N ASN A 114 -14.12 -16.45 18.66
CA ASN A 114 -13.70 -17.38 19.72
C ASN A 114 -13.02 -16.67 20.92
N GLN A 115 -12.94 -15.34 20.91
CA GLN A 115 -12.31 -14.53 21.96
C GLN A 115 -13.37 -13.81 22.79
N ASP A 116 -13.04 -13.50 24.05
CA ASP A 116 -13.85 -12.62 24.90
C ASP A 116 -13.63 -11.15 24.50
N THR A 117 -14.26 -10.74 23.40
CA THR A 117 -14.09 -9.39 22.83
C THR A 117 -14.72 -8.28 23.69
N ASP A 118 -15.57 -8.65 24.66
CA ASP A 118 -16.21 -7.73 25.60
C ASP A 118 -15.20 -7.14 26.60
N ASN A 119 -14.09 -7.86 26.85
CA ASN A 119 -13.09 -7.49 27.84
C ASN A 119 -11.76 -7.03 27.23
N ILE A 120 -11.69 -6.85 25.91
CA ILE A 120 -10.48 -6.35 25.24
C ILE A 120 -10.37 -4.84 25.44
N TRP A 121 -9.39 -4.45 26.26
CA TRP A 121 -8.99 -3.06 26.50
C TRP A 121 -8.02 -2.54 25.44
N GLY A 122 -7.12 -3.40 24.94
CA GLY A 122 -6.07 -3.01 24.01
C GLY A 122 -5.76 -4.06 22.95
N ILE A 123 -5.35 -3.60 21.76
CA ILE A 123 -4.97 -4.42 20.62
C ILE A 123 -3.56 -4.01 20.17
N VAL A 124 -2.66 -4.98 20.06
CA VAL A 124 -1.40 -4.84 19.32
C VAL A 124 -1.62 -5.46 17.94
N LEU A 125 -1.78 -4.61 16.92
CA LEU A 125 -1.97 -4.99 15.53
C LEU A 125 -0.61 -4.99 14.82
N ASP A 126 -0.16 -6.15 14.37
CA ASP A 126 1.13 -6.33 13.73
C ASP A 126 1.03 -6.47 12.22
N LEU A 127 1.52 -5.44 11.54
CA LEU A 127 1.57 -5.29 10.08
C LEU A 127 3.03 -5.31 9.58
N ARG A 128 3.97 -5.78 10.39
CA ARG A 128 5.38 -5.89 9.97
C ARG A 128 5.50 -6.99 8.92
N GLY A 129 6.15 -6.66 7.81
CA GLY A 129 6.28 -7.59 6.67
C GLY A 129 5.00 -7.74 5.85
N SER A 130 3.92 -7.03 6.19
CA SER A 130 2.62 -7.22 5.54
C SER A 130 2.44 -6.31 4.33
N GLY A 131 1.89 -6.87 3.26
CA GLY A 131 1.54 -6.15 2.03
C GLY A 131 0.04 -6.17 1.76
N GLY A 132 -0.34 -5.94 0.50
CA GLY A 132 -1.70 -6.08 0.03
C GLY A 132 -2.05 -5.08 -1.07
N GLU A 133 -2.92 -5.50 -1.97
CA GLU A 133 -3.39 -4.67 -3.10
C GLU A 133 -4.91 -4.47 -3.06
N ASN A 134 -5.60 -5.05 -2.07
CA ASN A 134 -7.05 -4.96 -1.95
C ASN A 134 -7.43 -3.88 -0.93
N PHE A 135 -7.84 -2.71 -1.42
CA PHE A 135 -8.29 -1.61 -0.56
C PHE A 135 -9.70 -1.83 0.01
N THR A 136 -10.51 -2.71 -0.58
CA THR A 136 -11.86 -3.01 -0.09
C THR A 136 -11.82 -3.67 1.30
N GLU A 137 -10.84 -4.54 1.54
CA GLU A 137 -10.65 -5.21 2.83
C GLU A 137 -10.39 -4.22 3.98
N ILE A 138 -9.83 -3.05 3.68
CA ILE A 138 -9.57 -2.00 4.69
C ILE A 138 -10.89 -1.52 5.29
N LYS A 139 -11.95 -1.37 4.49
CA LYS A 139 -13.26 -0.92 4.98
C LYS A 139 -13.83 -1.87 6.03
N ASN A 140 -13.68 -3.17 5.80
CA ASN A 140 -14.19 -4.21 6.69
C ASN A 140 -13.31 -4.37 7.94
N ILE A 141 -11.98 -4.41 7.79
CA ILE A 141 -11.05 -4.50 8.94
C ILE A 141 -11.17 -3.25 9.81
N ALA A 142 -11.26 -2.06 9.21
CA ALA A 142 -11.51 -0.82 9.95
C ALA A 142 -12.88 -0.85 10.63
N GLY A 143 -13.91 -1.45 10.03
CA GLY A 143 -15.21 -1.62 10.68
C GLY A 143 -15.17 -2.51 11.92
N LEU A 144 -14.38 -3.59 11.90
CA LEU A 144 -14.14 -4.41 13.09
C LEU A 144 -13.48 -3.61 14.21
N LEU A 145 -12.49 -2.77 13.87
CA LEU A 145 -11.65 -2.06 14.84
C LEU A 145 -12.24 -0.73 15.34
N LEU A 146 -12.99 -0.03 14.48
CA LEU A 146 -13.48 1.34 14.70
C LEU A 146 -15.01 1.41 14.80
N GLY A 147 -15.72 0.36 14.42
CA GLY A 147 -17.15 0.39 14.14
C GLY A 147 -17.47 0.95 12.75
N PRO A 148 -18.73 0.79 12.29
CA PRO A 148 -19.15 1.23 10.97
C PRO A 148 -19.23 2.75 10.83
N SER A 149 -19.33 3.22 9.59
CA SER A 149 -19.65 4.61 9.24
C SER A 149 -18.59 5.64 9.63
N ASN A 150 -17.36 5.21 9.92
CA ASN A 150 -16.22 6.12 10.09
C ASN A 150 -15.62 6.42 8.72
N GLU A 151 -15.45 7.70 8.37
CA GLU A 151 -14.73 8.09 7.16
C GLU A 151 -13.26 7.69 7.28
N LEU A 152 -12.76 6.92 6.30
CA LEU A 152 -11.39 6.39 6.31
C LEU A 152 -10.48 7.22 5.40
N TYR A 153 -10.84 7.29 4.12
CA TYR A 153 -10.09 8.01 3.09
C TYR A 153 -10.99 8.32 1.89
N ARG A 154 -10.57 9.32 1.12
CA ARG A 154 -11.16 9.72 -0.16
C ARG A 154 -10.23 9.33 -1.29
N VAL A 155 -10.82 9.00 -2.42
CA VAL A 155 -10.13 8.83 -3.69
C VAL A 155 -10.42 10.07 -4.52
N GLU A 156 -9.38 10.83 -4.85
CA GLU A 156 -9.46 12.03 -5.68
C GLU A 156 -8.82 11.78 -7.05
N ASP A 157 -9.28 12.46 -8.10
CA ASP A 157 -8.53 12.55 -9.36
C ASP A 157 -7.31 13.48 -9.23
N LEU A 158 -6.53 13.62 -10.30
CA LEU A 158 -5.36 14.50 -10.31
C LEU A 158 -5.73 15.99 -10.20
N GLN A 159 -6.98 16.36 -10.46
CA GLN A 159 -7.52 17.72 -10.33
C GLN A 159 -8.06 17.99 -8.90
N GLY A 160 -8.11 16.99 -8.03
CA GLY A 160 -8.61 17.10 -6.67
C GLY A 160 -10.12 16.92 -6.53
N ASN A 161 -10.82 16.49 -7.60
CA ASN A 161 -12.23 16.15 -7.49
C ASN A 161 -12.37 14.82 -6.74
N VAL A 162 -13.24 14.79 -5.72
CA VAL A 162 -13.53 13.56 -4.97
C VAL A 162 -14.33 12.62 -5.86
N LEU A 163 -13.74 11.47 -6.18
CA LEU A 163 -14.38 10.40 -6.94
C LEU A 163 -15.18 9.47 -6.02
N VAL A 164 -14.60 9.11 -4.87
CA VAL A 164 -15.20 8.18 -3.89
C VAL A 164 -14.78 8.57 -2.48
N THR A 165 -15.72 8.52 -1.53
CA THR A 165 -15.42 8.56 -0.09
C THR A 165 -15.63 7.18 0.50
N ASN A 166 -14.62 6.63 1.16
CA ASN A 166 -14.65 5.29 1.73
C ASN A 166 -14.90 5.38 3.24
N TYR A 167 -15.90 4.62 3.70
CA TYR A 167 -16.26 4.49 5.11
C TYR A 167 -15.99 3.08 5.59
N SER A 168 -15.79 2.90 6.89
CA SER A 168 -15.78 1.58 7.50
C SER A 168 -17.14 0.90 7.40
N GLU A 169 -17.12 -0.42 7.22
CA GLU A 169 -18.31 -1.25 6.97
C GLU A 169 -18.36 -2.45 7.93
N GLY A 170 -19.54 -3.04 8.08
CA GLY A 170 -19.74 -4.18 8.98
C GLY A 170 -20.09 -3.78 10.41
N THR A 171 -19.78 -4.65 11.37
CA THR A 171 -20.09 -4.45 12.79
C THR A 171 -18.81 -4.32 13.60
N CYS A 172 -18.82 -3.46 14.62
CA CYS A 172 -17.69 -3.37 15.55
C CYS A 172 -17.48 -4.73 16.22
N GLY A 173 -16.25 -5.24 16.17
CA GLY A 173 -15.89 -6.51 16.80
C GLY A 173 -15.63 -6.39 18.29
N PHE A 174 -15.56 -5.17 18.82
CA PHE A 174 -15.17 -4.87 20.20
C PHE A 174 -16.18 -3.93 20.87
N HIS A 175 -16.54 -4.21 22.11
CA HIS A 175 -17.57 -3.45 22.84
C HIS A 175 -17.06 -2.09 23.37
N TYR A 176 -15.77 -1.97 23.68
CA TYR A 176 -15.17 -0.78 24.31
C TYR A 176 -13.98 -0.27 23.50
N SER A 177 -14.22 0.36 22.35
CA SER A 177 -13.26 1.15 21.53
C SER A 177 -11.79 1.00 21.98
N PRO A 178 -11.13 -0.13 21.69
CA PRO A 178 -9.89 -0.50 22.36
C PRO A 178 -8.74 0.41 21.93
N THR A 179 -7.75 0.60 22.81
CA THR A 179 -6.49 1.26 22.43
C THR A 179 -5.75 0.39 21.42
N ILE A 180 -5.30 0.96 20.31
CA ILE A 180 -4.60 0.22 19.25
C ILE A 180 -3.13 0.64 19.20
N ILE A 181 -2.22 -0.34 19.22
CA ILE A 181 -0.84 -0.14 18.85
C ILE A 181 -0.60 -0.86 17.54
N VAL A 182 -0.22 -0.14 16.49
CA VAL A 182 0.11 -0.71 15.19
C VAL A 182 1.63 -0.88 15.07
N LEU A 183 2.10 -2.11 14.86
CA LEU A 183 3.50 -2.40 14.58
C LEU A 183 3.76 -2.38 13.07
N VAL A 184 4.75 -1.60 12.63
CA VAL A 184 5.12 -1.47 11.21
C VAL A 184 6.62 -1.52 10.99
N ASN A 185 7.03 -1.88 9.78
CA ASN A 185 8.42 -1.88 9.35
C ASN A 185 8.58 -1.46 7.87
N GLU A 186 9.82 -1.48 7.37
CA GLU A 186 10.19 -1.12 5.99
C GLU A 186 9.54 -2.00 4.91
N GLN A 187 8.98 -3.16 5.30
CA GLN A 187 8.28 -4.07 4.41
C GLN A 187 6.75 -3.89 4.44
N THR A 188 6.21 -3.18 5.44
CA THR A 188 4.79 -2.80 5.49
C THR A 188 4.44 -1.98 4.25
N SER A 189 3.52 -2.49 3.42
CA SER A 189 3.25 -1.93 2.09
C SER A 189 1.77 -1.95 1.66
N GLY A 190 1.40 -1.08 0.71
CA GLY A 190 0.12 -1.12 -0.01
C GLY A 190 -1.10 -0.98 0.90
N SER A 191 -2.02 -1.94 0.88
CA SER A 191 -3.21 -1.94 1.75
C SER A 191 -2.86 -1.89 3.24
N SER A 192 -1.74 -2.48 3.65
CA SER A 192 -1.30 -2.46 5.06
C SER A 192 -0.83 -1.07 5.49
N GLU A 193 -0.18 -0.34 4.59
CA GLU A 193 0.16 1.08 4.81
C GLU A 193 -1.10 1.93 4.89
N LEU A 194 -2.05 1.77 3.96
CA LEU A 194 -3.28 2.55 4.00
C LEU A 194 -4.09 2.27 5.28
N LEU A 195 -4.18 1.00 5.71
CA LEU A 195 -4.81 0.66 6.99
C LEU A 195 -4.09 1.35 8.17
N THR A 196 -2.76 1.36 8.17
CA THR A 196 -1.96 2.07 9.19
C THR A 196 -2.28 3.57 9.18
N ALA A 197 -2.30 4.21 8.02
CA ALA A 197 -2.59 5.65 7.89
C ALA A 197 -4.01 6.02 8.34
N VAL A 198 -4.98 5.14 8.08
CA VAL A 198 -6.36 5.28 8.53
C VAL A 198 -6.46 5.16 10.05
N LEU A 199 -5.85 4.11 10.63
CA LEU A 199 -5.89 3.87 12.08
C LEU A 199 -5.13 4.96 12.85
N LYS A 200 -4.00 5.44 12.34
CA LYS A 200 -3.21 6.53 12.95
C LYS A 200 -4.00 7.83 13.15
N GLN A 201 -5.10 8.03 12.41
CA GLN A 201 -5.95 9.21 12.58
C GLN A 201 -6.95 9.09 13.74
N ARG A 202 -7.12 7.89 14.29
CA ARG A 202 -8.01 7.64 15.41
C ARG A 202 -7.28 7.93 16.72
N GLU A 203 -7.95 8.64 17.63
CA GLU A 203 -7.51 8.79 19.01
C GLU A 203 -7.33 7.41 19.67
N HIS A 204 -6.31 7.27 20.52
CA HIS A 204 -5.93 5.99 21.13
C HIS A 204 -5.32 4.99 20.15
N THR A 205 -4.75 5.49 19.04
CA THR A 205 -3.89 4.68 18.17
C THR A 205 -2.46 5.19 18.21
N LEU A 206 -1.48 4.30 18.38
CA LEU A 206 -0.07 4.62 18.25
C LEU A 206 0.58 3.71 17.21
N VAL A 207 1.35 4.30 16.30
CA VAL A 207 2.18 3.53 15.36
C VAL A 207 3.58 3.42 15.92
N ILE A 208 4.06 2.20 16.14
CA ILE A 208 5.40 1.91 16.67
C ILE A 208 6.15 1.11 15.63
N GLY A 209 7.35 1.54 15.25
CA GLY A 209 7.89 0.98 14.02
C GLY A 209 9.22 1.49 13.52
N LYS A 210 9.50 1.03 12.30
CA LYS A 210 10.29 1.76 11.31
C LYS A 210 9.34 2.37 10.27
N ARG A 211 9.84 3.35 9.53
CA ARG A 211 9.14 3.93 8.37
C ARG A 211 8.71 2.84 7.39
N THR A 212 7.49 2.92 6.87
CA THR A 212 6.92 1.94 5.93
C THR A 212 7.52 2.05 4.53
N LYS A 213 7.13 1.16 3.60
CA LYS A 213 7.74 1.06 2.25
C LYS A 213 7.53 2.30 1.38
N GLY A 214 6.38 2.97 1.51
CA GLY A 214 5.98 4.12 0.71
C GLY A 214 5.51 3.76 -0.68
N ASN A 215 4.63 2.77 -0.81
CA ASN A 215 4.13 2.32 -2.12
C ASN A 215 2.62 2.13 -2.16
N VAL A 216 1.88 3.10 -1.61
CA VAL A 216 0.41 3.12 -1.70
C VAL A 216 0.00 3.80 -3.00
N THR A 217 -0.29 3.00 -4.03
CA THR A 217 -0.74 3.49 -5.34
C THR A 217 -2.04 2.82 -5.76
N MET A 218 -3.01 3.60 -6.24
CA MET A 218 -4.20 3.09 -6.92
C MET A 218 -3.98 3.12 -8.41
N GLN A 219 -3.35 2.07 -8.94
CA GLN A 219 -3.11 1.91 -10.36
C GLN A 219 -4.37 1.42 -11.08
N GLU A 220 -4.63 1.96 -12.26
CA GLU A 220 -5.71 1.55 -13.14
C GLU A 220 -5.17 1.24 -14.54
N ILE A 221 -5.87 0.35 -15.23
CA ILE A 221 -5.59 0.03 -16.63
C ILE A 221 -6.35 1.03 -17.49
N ILE A 222 -5.61 1.82 -18.25
CA ILE A 222 -6.13 2.73 -19.27
C ILE A 222 -5.98 2.04 -20.62
N GLU A 223 -7.12 1.76 -21.26
CA GLU A 223 -7.13 1.22 -22.62
C GLU A 223 -6.94 2.34 -23.64
N LEU A 224 -5.94 2.19 -24.51
CA LEU A 224 -5.61 3.14 -25.56
C LEU A 224 -5.84 2.52 -26.95
N PRO A 225 -6.06 3.35 -27.99
CA PRO A 225 -6.26 2.87 -29.36
C PRO A 225 -5.10 1.99 -29.84
N GLY A 226 -5.43 0.87 -30.49
CA GLY A 226 -4.45 -0.12 -30.94
C GLY A 226 -4.15 -1.22 -29.92
N ASN A 227 -5.08 -1.49 -29.00
CA ASN A 227 -4.97 -2.54 -27.98
C ASN A 227 -3.77 -2.35 -27.03
N ILE A 228 -3.39 -1.10 -26.78
CA ILE A 228 -2.34 -0.75 -25.81
C ILE A 228 -3.02 -0.58 -24.45
N LYS A 229 -2.50 -1.29 -23.45
CA LYS A 229 -2.99 -1.18 -22.07
C LYS A 229 -1.92 -0.52 -21.22
N LEU A 230 -2.24 0.64 -20.67
CA LEU A 230 -1.32 1.45 -19.89
C LEU A 230 -1.74 1.38 -18.42
N LEU A 231 -0.87 0.82 -17.59
CA LEU A 231 -1.06 0.83 -16.13
C LEU A 231 -0.56 2.16 -15.58
N MET A 232 -1.41 2.91 -14.89
CA MET A 232 -1.08 4.23 -14.36
C MET A 232 -1.86 4.56 -13.08
N CYS A 233 -1.21 5.25 -12.14
CA CYS A 233 -1.83 5.83 -10.96
C CYS A 233 -2.35 7.24 -11.25
N ILE A 234 -3.61 7.32 -11.72
CA ILE A 234 -4.31 8.61 -11.98
C ILE A 234 -5.21 9.04 -10.82
N LYS A 235 -5.06 8.40 -9.66
CA LYS A 235 -5.87 8.64 -8.47
C LYS A 235 -4.98 8.93 -7.27
N ARG A 236 -5.47 9.76 -6.36
CA ARG A 236 -4.83 10.12 -5.11
C ARG A 236 -5.67 9.63 -3.95
N ILE A 237 -5.01 9.12 -2.91
CA ILE A 237 -5.67 8.79 -1.67
C ILE A 237 -5.49 9.95 -0.71
N LYS A 238 -6.60 10.51 -0.24
CA LYS A 238 -6.60 11.59 0.74
C LYS A 238 -7.24 11.11 2.03
N LEU A 239 -6.48 11.23 3.10
CA LEU A 239 -6.91 10.89 4.44
C LEU A 239 -7.95 11.90 4.96
N LYS A 240 -8.72 11.51 5.99
CA LYS A 240 -9.75 12.38 6.60
C LYS A 240 -9.16 13.70 7.13
N ASN A 241 -7.91 13.69 7.58
CA ASN A 241 -7.18 14.90 8.00
C ASN A 241 -6.67 15.79 6.84
N GLY A 242 -6.92 15.40 5.59
CA GLY A 242 -6.54 16.14 4.39
C GLY A 242 -5.16 15.79 3.80
N ILE A 243 -4.38 14.94 4.48
CA ILE A 243 -3.08 14.47 3.97
C ILE A 243 -3.28 13.59 2.74
N ILE A 244 -2.55 13.86 1.66
CA ILE A 244 -2.48 12.98 0.50
C ILE A 244 -1.42 11.92 0.78
N LEU A 245 -1.80 10.65 0.76
CA LEU A 245 -0.91 9.53 0.96
C LEU A 245 -0.21 9.22 -0.37
N SER A 246 1.05 9.61 -0.48
CA SER A 246 1.90 9.38 -1.67
C SER A 246 3.29 8.85 -1.35
N ASP A 247 3.59 8.64 -0.06
CA ASP A 247 4.88 8.21 0.45
C ASP A 247 4.65 7.32 1.68
N SER A 248 5.74 6.87 2.27
CA SER A 248 5.85 6.12 3.50
C SER A 248 5.25 6.83 4.71
N ILE A 249 4.86 6.04 5.70
CA ILE A 249 4.28 6.47 6.96
C ILE A 249 5.36 6.40 8.02
N ASP A 250 5.57 7.53 8.71
CA ASP A 250 6.44 7.58 9.87
C ASP A 250 5.72 7.06 11.12
N PRO A 251 6.38 6.19 11.92
CA PRO A 251 5.85 5.76 13.20
C PRO A 251 5.85 6.91 14.20
N ASP A 252 4.87 6.93 15.11
CA ASP A 252 4.82 7.87 16.25
C ASP A 252 5.97 7.62 17.22
N ILE A 253 6.31 6.34 17.42
CA ILE A 253 7.46 5.93 18.22
C ILE A 253 8.40 5.11 17.32
N PRO A 254 9.48 5.72 16.82
CA PRO A 254 10.52 4.98 16.11
C PRO A 254 11.17 3.96 17.05
N TYR A 255 11.19 2.68 16.64
CA TYR A 255 11.85 1.61 17.38
C TYR A 255 12.72 0.80 16.41
N GLN A 256 14.03 0.90 16.56
CA GLN A 256 14.98 0.30 15.61
C GLN A 256 15.15 -1.21 15.84
N VAL A 257 14.93 -1.69 17.08
CA VAL A 257 15.09 -3.11 17.47
C VAL A 257 13.77 -3.87 17.32
N ILE A 258 12.99 -3.53 16.30
CA ILE A 258 11.98 -4.43 15.78
C ILE A 258 12.73 -5.34 14.81
N SER A 259 13.21 -6.48 15.29
CA SER A 259 13.64 -7.53 14.36
C SER A 259 12.48 -7.84 13.41
N GLU A 260 12.79 -8.19 12.15
CA GLU A 260 11.90 -9.01 11.32
C GLU A 260 11.29 -10.07 12.25
N GLY A 261 9.96 -10.23 12.25
CA GLY A 261 9.22 -10.88 13.33
C GLY A 261 9.65 -12.32 13.62
N MET A 262 8.74 -13.20 14.01
CA MET A 262 9.04 -14.63 13.99
C MET A 262 9.26 -15.11 12.53
N ALA A 263 10.41 -14.78 11.93
CA ALA A 263 10.88 -15.34 10.69
C ALA A 263 11.28 -16.80 11.03
N GLU A 264 10.41 -17.71 10.62
CA GLU A 264 10.62 -19.17 10.64
C GLU A 264 10.71 -19.85 12.02
N CYS A 265 9.99 -19.38 13.03
CA CYS A 265 9.82 -20.22 14.23
C CYS A 265 8.80 -21.34 13.97
N LYS A 266 9.28 -22.58 13.93
CA LYS A 266 8.47 -23.82 13.99
C LYS A 266 7.73 -23.99 15.33
N GLU A 267 7.89 -23.06 16.26
CA GLU A 267 7.25 -23.06 17.57
C GLU A 267 5.81 -22.55 17.51
N LYS A 268 4.98 -22.99 18.46
CA LYS A 268 3.57 -22.60 18.55
C LYS A 268 3.45 -21.10 18.80
N PHE A 269 2.50 -20.46 18.11
CA PHE A 269 2.10 -19.07 18.34
C PHE A 269 1.39 -18.94 19.69
N THR A 270 2.16 -18.70 20.75
CA THR A 270 1.67 -18.58 22.13
C THR A 270 2.26 -17.33 22.79
N ARG A 271 1.59 -16.84 23.83
CA ARG A 271 2.01 -15.68 24.64
C ARG A 271 3.47 -15.80 25.07
N ASP A 272 3.86 -16.93 25.64
CA ASP A 272 5.20 -17.12 26.19
C ASP A 272 6.29 -17.07 25.11
N THR A 273 6.02 -17.62 23.93
CA THR A 273 6.97 -17.58 22.81
C THR A 273 7.13 -16.14 22.32
N ILE A 274 6.01 -15.44 22.09
CA ILE A 274 5.99 -14.06 21.58
C ILE A 274 6.71 -13.13 22.55
N LEU A 275 6.37 -13.17 23.84
CA LEU A 275 6.94 -12.29 24.86
C LEU A 275 8.37 -12.63 25.28
N LYS A 276 8.96 -13.73 24.79
CA LYS A 276 10.38 -14.06 24.98
C LYS A 276 11.26 -13.66 23.81
N GLN A 277 10.72 -13.68 22.59
CA GLN A 277 11.52 -13.60 21.36
C GLN A 277 11.36 -12.26 20.64
N ASP A 278 10.15 -11.69 20.63
CA ASP A 278 9.86 -10.52 19.81
C ASP A 278 9.97 -9.22 20.60
N LYS A 279 11.12 -8.56 20.50
CA LYS A 279 11.38 -7.27 21.19
C LYS A 279 10.40 -6.17 20.79
N GLY A 280 9.90 -6.17 19.56
CA GLY A 280 8.91 -5.20 19.10
C GLY A 280 7.57 -5.40 19.80
N VAL A 281 7.11 -6.65 19.89
CA VAL A 281 5.88 -6.98 20.62
C VAL A 281 6.03 -6.76 22.12
N ILE A 282 7.16 -7.13 22.72
CA ILE A 282 7.45 -6.86 24.14
C ILE A 282 7.39 -5.37 24.44
N PHE A 283 7.98 -4.54 23.57
CA PHE A 283 7.95 -3.09 23.74
C PHE A 283 6.52 -2.53 23.60
N ALA A 284 5.78 -2.92 22.56
CA ALA A 284 4.37 -2.54 22.41
C ALA A 284 3.51 -3.00 23.59
N PHE A 285 3.75 -4.20 24.11
CA PHE A 285 3.09 -4.74 25.28
C PHE A 285 3.36 -3.89 26.54
N GLN A 286 4.61 -3.47 26.76
CA GLN A 286 4.99 -2.58 27.86
C GLN A 286 4.35 -1.19 27.72
N VAL A 287 4.30 -0.63 26.50
CA VAL A 287 3.62 0.63 26.22
C VAL A 287 2.13 0.50 26.52
N MET A 288 1.48 -0.57 26.03
CA MET A 288 0.06 -0.85 26.27
C MET A 288 -0.25 -0.95 27.78
N HIS A 289 0.57 -1.67 28.53
CA HIS A 289 0.43 -1.74 29.99
C HIS A 289 0.59 -0.40 30.68
N SER A 290 1.53 0.42 30.22
CA SER A 290 1.76 1.76 30.77
C SER A 290 0.57 2.67 30.52
N LEU A 291 -0.01 2.64 29.31
CA LEU A 291 -1.23 3.37 28.97
C LEU A 291 -2.40 2.93 29.85
N ARG A 292 -2.56 1.61 30.05
CA ARG A 292 -3.62 1.06 30.91
C ARG A 292 -3.47 1.48 32.36
N ALA A 293 -2.25 1.39 32.90
CA ALA A 293 -1.96 1.71 34.30
C ALA A 293 -2.20 3.20 34.62
N LEU A 294 -1.90 4.07 33.67
CA LEU A 294 -2.14 5.51 33.80
C LEU A 294 -3.60 5.90 33.53
N ASN A 295 -4.45 4.92 33.20
CA ASN A 295 -5.82 5.12 32.69
C ASN A 295 -5.85 6.15 31.53
N LEU A 296 -4.74 6.22 30.78
CA LEU A 296 -4.57 7.11 29.65
C LEU A 296 -5.27 6.47 28.46
N ASN A 297 -6.59 6.60 28.45
CA ASN A 297 -7.32 6.59 27.20
C ASN A 297 -7.01 7.94 26.52
N GLY A 298 -5.87 8.09 25.83
CA GLY A 298 -5.58 9.32 25.08
C GLY A 298 -4.13 9.74 25.02
N LEU A 299 -3.40 9.20 24.04
CA LEU A 299 -2.36 9.98 23.37
C LEU A 299 -2.75 10.08 21.89
N LYS A 300 -2.48 11.26 21.33
CA LYS A 300 -2.73 11.62 19.93
C LYS A 300 -1.74 10.95 19.00
#